data_AF-A0AAW0IIK9-F1
#
_entry.id   AF-A0AAW0IIK9-F1
#
_cell.length_a   1.000
_cell.length_b   1.000
_cell.length_c   1.000
_cell.angle_alpha   90.00
_cell.angle_beta   90.00
_cell.angle_gamma   90.00
#
_symmetry.space_group_name_H-M   'P 1'
#
loop_
_entity.id
_entity.type
_entity.pdbx_description
1 polymer ?
#
loop_
_entity_poly.entity_id
_entity_poly.type
_entity_poly.pdbx_seq_one_letter_code
_entity_poly.pdbx_strand_id
1 'polypeptide(L)'
;MLPPNHLDRLPVNFAELAVFKGSLAVFVFVHGRRGILCHIWVMEEYGVSKSWTRKYMVPMIWVWEGYFFGCTDNGELLIKNATGPVSIDPESPNQNILAIEDADWMGFTANSMESLILLDGGSKCKT
;
A
#
# COMPACT_ATOMS: atom_id res chain seq x y z
N MET A 1 8.97 7.76 10.22
CA MET A 1 8.77 9.13 9.70
C MET A 1 7.98 9.02 8.40
N LEU A 2 6.87 9.74 8.28
CA LEU A 2 6.10 9.81 7.03
C LEU A 2 6.88 10.59 5.95
N PRO A 3 6.53 10.43 4.65
CA PRO A 3 7.11 11.24 3.59
C PRO A 3 7.02 12.72 3.92
N PRO A 4 8.03 13.54 3.55
CA PRO A 4 8.02 14.97 3.80
C PRO A 4 6.74 15.63 3.24
N ASN A 5 6.32 16.72 3.89
CA ASN A 5 5.09 17.53 3.81
C ASN A 5 4.49 17.88 2.42
N HIS A 6 4.96 17.29 1.32
CA HIS A 6 4.28 17.33 0.02
C HIS A 6 2.83 16.83 0.09
N LEU A 7 2.47 16.08 1.14
CA LEU A 7 1.10 15.64 1.42
C LEU A 7 0.23 16.76 2.02
N ASP A 8 0.80 17.68 2.80
CA ASP A 8 0.06 18.75 3.48
C ASP A 8 -0.58 19.77 2.51
N ARG A 9 -0.09 19.81 1.25
CA ARG A 9 -0.61 20.70 0.20
C ARG A 9 -1.60 20.03 -0.74
N LEU A 10 -1.77 18.71 -0.66
CA LEU A 10 -2.71 17.99 -1.51
C LEU A 10 -3.96 17.69 -0.68
N PRO A 11 -5.17 17.81 -1.25
CA PRO A 11 -6.37 17.28 -0.62
C PRO A 11 -6.28 15.75 -0.65
N VAL A 12 -5.56 15.18 0.32
CA VAL A 12 -5.40 13.74 0.52
C VAL A 12 -6.73 13.21 0.99
N ASN A 13 -7.26 12.23 0.26
CA ASN A 13 -8.47 11.52 0.64
C ASN A 13 -8.11 10.48 1.72
N PHE A 14 -7.16 9.60 1.40
CA PHE A 14 -6.57 8.64 2.33
C PHE A 14 -5.14 8.29 1.93
N ALA A 15 -4.39 7.71 2.87
CA ALA A 15 -3.05 7.19 2.64
C ALA A 15 -2.83 5.87 3.37
N GLU A 16 -2.03 4.99 2.78
CA GLU A 16 -1.72 3.67 3.32
C GLU A 16 -0.22 3.39 3.27
N LEU A 17 0.31 2.72 4.29
CA LEU A 17 1.70 2.30 4.39
C LEU A 17 1.77 0.79 4.13
N ALA A 18 2.59 0.37 3.18
CA ALA A 18 2.84 -1.04 2.91
C ALA A 18 4.28 -1.27 2.45
N VAL A 19 4.68 -2.54 2.35
CA VAL A 19 5.97 -2.93 1.77
C VAL A 19 5.78 -3.10 0.27
N PHE A 20 6.48 -2.31 -0.53
CA PHE A 20 6.40 -2.30 -1.99
C PHE A 20 7.75 -2.72 -2.57
N LYS A 21 7.78 -3.85 -3.28
CA LYS A 21 9.00 -4.43 -3.89
C LYS A 21 10.17 -4.52 -2.88
N GLY A 22 9.88 -4.88 -1.64
CA GLY A 22 10.87 -5.00 -0.54
C GLY A 22 11.24 -3.71 0.18
N SER A 23 10.69 -2.56 -0.22
CA SER A 23 10.96 -1.25 0.40
C SER A 23 9.72 -0.70 1.12
N LEU A 24 9.93 0.10 2.15
CA LEU A 24 8.83 0.79 2.83
C LEU A 24 8.23 1.85 1.89
N ALA A 25 6.92 1.81 1.68
CA ALA A 25 6.22 2.71 0.77
C ALA A 25 4.94 3.29 1.37
N VAL A 26 4.64 4.54 1.01
CA VAL A 26 3.36 5.19 1.27
C VAL A 26 2.61 5.42 -0.04
N PHE A 27 1.37 4.96 -0.07
CA PHE A 27 0.39 5.15 -1.14
C PHE A 27 -0.52 6.30 -0.73
N VAL A 28 -0.56 7.36 -1.53
CA VAL A 28 -1.33 8.57 -1.22
C VAL A 28 -2.35 8.81 -2.30
N PHE A 29 -3.62 8.83 -1.91
CA PHE A 29 -4.74 9.00 -2.83
C PHE A 29 -5.25 10.43 -2.77
N VAL A 30 -5.25 11.09 -3.92
CA VAL A 30 -5.59 12.51 -4.04
C VAL A 30 -6.67 12.68 -5.09
N HIS A 31 -7.69 13.49 -4.80
CA HIS A 31 -8.70 13.87 -5.79
C HIS A 31 -8.11 14.87 -6.79
N GLY A 32 -8.03 14.46 -8.05
CA GLY A 32 -7.68 15.32 -9.18
C GLY A 32 -8.90 15.74 -10.00
N ARG A 33 -8.70 16.62 -10.99
CA ARG A 33 -9.78 17.08 -11.90
C ARG A 33 -10.40 15.96 -12.75
N ARG A 34 -9.70 14.82 -12.92
CA ARG A 34 -10.09 13.70 -13.79
C ARG A 34 -10.33 12.39 -13.03
N GLY A 35 -10.47 12.45 -11.70
CA GLY A 35 -10.60 11.27 -10.83
C GLY A 35 -9.50 11.21 -9.78
N ILE A 36 -9.30 10.03 -9.20
CA ILE A 36 -8.32 9.81 -8.12
C ILE A 36 -6.94 9.52 -8.73
N LEU A 37 -5.89 10.09 -8.13
CA LEU A 37 -4.50 9.76 -8.41
C LEU A 37 -3.88 9.07 -7.19
N CYS A 38 -3.17 7.97 -7.42
CA CYS A 38 -2.34 7.35 -6.39
C CYS A 38 -0.87 7.75 -6.61
N HIS A 39 -0.29 8.43 -5.63
CA HIS A 39 1.13 8.71 -5.57
C HIS A 39 1.82 7.66 -4.72
N ILE A 40 2.83 7.00 -5.27
CA ILE A 40 3.63 6.01 -4.54
C ILE A 40 4.97 6.63 -4.18
N TRP A 41 5.20 6.77 -2.88
CA TRP A 41 6.46 7.22 -2.30
C TRP A 41 7.17 6.02 -1.71
N VAL A 42 8.45 5.86 -2.02
CA VAL A 42 9.30 4.77 -1.51
C VAL A 42 10.43 5.38 -0.68
N MET A 43 10.70 4.80 0.48
CA MET A 43 11.84 5.15 1.33
C MET A 43 13.06 4.39 0.82
N GLU A 44 13.96 5.08 0.10
CA GLU A 44 15.16 4.44 -0.46
C GLU A 44 16.16 3.97 0.61
N GLU A 45 16.23 4.68 1.75
CA GLU A 45 17.10 4.35 2.87
C GLU A 45 16.27 4.28 4.16
N TYR A 46 16.20 3.09 4.75
CA TYR A 46 15.33 2.85 5.89
C TYR A 46 15.69 3.73 7.10
N GLY A 47 14.71 4.44 7.65
CA GLY A 47 14.87 5.34 8.78
C GLY A 47 15.31 6.77 8.42
N VAL A 48 15.73 7.04 7.18
CA VAL A 48 16.17 8.38 6.75
C VAL A 48 15.00 9.13 6.11
N SER A 49 14.38 10.05 6.84
CA SER A 49 13.22 10.83 6.33
C SER A 49 13.43 11.56 5.02
N LYS A 50 14.66 11.96 4.70
CA LYS A 50 14.94 12.66 3.44
C LYS A 50 15.06 11.72 2.24
N SER A 51 15.08 10.40 2.45
CA SER A 51 15.23 9.41 1.37
C SER A 51 13.90 9.05 0.70
N TRP A 52 12.77 9.59 1.18
CA TRP A 52 11.48 9.39 0.55
C TRP A 52 11.46 9.98 -0.85
N THR A 53 11.26 9.13 -1.86
CA THR A 53 11.23 9.51 -3.27
C THR A 53 9.91 9.09 -3.89
N ARG A 54 9.25 10.01 -4.63
CA ARG A 54 8.05 9.66 -5.40
C ARG A 54 8.45 8.90 -6.66
N LYS A 55 8.13 7.62 -6.72
CA LYS A 55 8.48 6.74 -7.85
C LYS A 55 7.39 6.73 -8.92
N TYR A 56 6.13 6.70 -8.51
CA TYR A 56 5.01 6.52 -9.42
C TYR A 56 3.87 7.51 -9.16
N MET A 57 3.09 7.76 -10.21
CA MET A 57 1.84 8.49 -10.17
C MET A 57 0.84 7.76 -11.06
N VAL A 58 -0.06 7.00 -10.44
CA VAL A 58 -0.97 6.09 -11.13
C VAL A 58 -2.37 6.71 -11.17
N PRO A 59 -2.97 6.91 -12.37
CA PRO A 59 -4.35 7.33 -12.48
C PRO A 59 -5.29 6.17 -12.12
N MET A 60 -6.08 6.37 -11.07
CA MET A 60 -7.05 5.40 -10.58
C MET A 60 -8.42 5.67 -11.20
N ILE A 61 -8.57 5.29 -12.47
CA ILE A 61 -9.81 5.54 -13.23
C ILE A 61 -10.89 4.57 -12.72
N TRP A 62 -12.04 5.10 -12.28
CA TRP A 62 -13.21 4.35 -11.80
C TRP A 62 -13.05 3.60 -10.47
N VAL A 63 -12.03 3.94 -9.68
CA VAL A 63 -11.85 3.40 -8.32
C VAL A 63 -12.57 4.34 -7.35
N TRP A 64 -13.46 3.78 -6.54
CA TRP A 64 -14.12 4.53 -5.47
C TRP A 64 -13.19 4.57 -4.25
N GLU A 65 -13.40 5.53 -3.35
CA GLU A 65 -12.61 5.64 -2.12
C GLU A 65 -12.77 4.36 -1.25
N GLY A 66 -11.67 3.83 -0.70
CA GLY A 66 -11.70 2.61 0.15
C GLY A 66 -11.56 1.26 -0.56
N TYR A 67 -11.25 1.24 -1.85
CA TYR A 67 -11.08 0.00 -2.64
C TYR A 67 -9.62 -0.31 -3.01
N PHE A 68 -8.67 0.10 -2.17
CA PHE A 68 -7.27 -0.32 -2.26
C PHE A 68 -6.99 -1.37 -1.19
N PHE A 69 -6.30 -2.45 -1.56
CA PHE A 69 -6.08 -3.61 -0.70
C PHE A 69 -4.60 -3.92 -0.48
N GLY A 70 -3.71 -3.02 -0.91
CA GLY A 70 -2.27 -3.21 -0.89
C GLY A 70 -1.66 -3.48 -2.26
N CYS A 71 -0.51 -4.13 -2.28
CA CYS A 71 0.24 -4.44 -3.48
C CYS A 71 0.82 -5.86 -3.45
N THR A 72 1.05 -6.42 -4.63
CA THR A 72 1.72 -7.71 -4.79
C THR A 72 3.22 -7.58 -4.57
N ASP A 73 3.92 -8.72 -4.40
CA ASP A 73 5.39 -8.76 -4.34
C ASP A 73 6.04 -8.21 -5.63
N ASN A 74 5.34 -8.33 -6.75
CA ASN A 74 5.76 -7.76 -8.04
C ASN A 74 5.53 -6.25 -8.14
N GLY A 75 4.94 -5.64 -7.10
CA GLY A 75 4.61 -4.22 -7.04
C GLY A 75 3.38 -3.82 -7.88
N GLU A 76 2.49 -4.75 -8.20
CA GLU A 76 1.19 -4.40 -8.79
C GLU A 76 0.24 -3.96 -7.67
N LEU A 77 -0.60 -2.97 -7.95
CA LEU A 77 -1.58 -2.44 -7.00
C LEU A 77 -2.85 -3.27 -7.06
N LEU A 78 -3.32 -3.75 -5.92
CA LEU A 78 -4.58 -4.49 -5.81
C LEU A 78 -5.71 -3.52 -5.45
N ILE A 79 -6.66 -3.39 -6.37
CA ILE A 79 -7.79 -2.48 -6.20
C ILE A 79 -9.09 -3.10 -6.68
N LYS A 80 -10.24 -2.52 -6.32
CA LYS A 80 -11.54 -2.87 -6.90
C LYS A 80 -12.12 -1.66 -7.62
N ASN A 81 -12.52 -1.88 -8.87
CA ASN A 81 -13.20 -0.89 -9.69
C ASN A 81 -14.64 -1.36 -9.99
N ALA A 82 -15.36 -0.65 -10.85
CA ALA A 82 -16.73 -0.98 -11.24
C ALA A 82 -16.90 -2.37 -11.89
N THR A 83 -15.83 -2.97 -12.43
CA THR A 83 -15.84 -4.30 -13.03
C THR A 83 -15.45 -5.42 -12.07
N GLY A 84 -14.94 -5.08 -10.87
CA GLY A 84 -14.45 -6.04 -9.88
C GLY A 84 -13.00 -5.78 -9.47
N PRO A 85 -12.35 -6.78 -8.84
CA PRO A 85 -10.93 -6.71 -8.47
C PRO A 85 -10.04 -6.65 -9.71
N VAL A 86 -9.05 -5.77 -9.70
CA VAL A 86 -8.06 -5.63 -10.77
C VAL A 86 -6.67 -5.42 -10.17
N SER A 87 -5.64 -5.84 -10.89
CA SER A 87 -4.25 -5.44 -10.62
C SER A 87 -3.83 -4.36 -11.60
N ILE A 88 -3.12 -3.35 -11.09
CA ILE A 88 -2.52 -2.30 -11.93
C ILE A 88 -1.02 -2.30 -11.70
N ASP A 89 -0.26 -2.49 -12.78
CA ASP A 89 1.17 -2.24 -12.75
C ASP A 89 1.43 -0.71 -12.74
N PRO A 90 2.12 -0.16 -11.73
CA PRO A 90 2.46 1.25 -11.70
C PRO A 90 3.51 1.65 -12.75
N GLU A 91 4.29 0.71 -13.29
CA GLU A 91 5.31 0.95 -14.34
C GLU A 91 4.70 0.97 -15.74
N SER A 92 3.74 0.09 -16.00
CA SER A 92 2.93 0.10 -17.20
C SER A 92 1.45 0.15 -16.80
N PRO A 93 0.72 1.27 -17.03
CA PRO A 93 -0.67 1.42 -16.59
C PRO A 93 -1.67 0.58 -17.41
N ASN A 94 -1.26 -0.62 -17.83
CA ASN A 94 -2.13 -1.66 -18.35
C ASN A 94 -2.86 -2.28 -17.16
N GLN A 95 -4.18 -2.27 -17.20
CA GLN A 95 -5.02 -2.90 -16.18
C GLN A 95 -5.16 -4.38 -16.52
N ASN A 96 -4.84 -5.26 -15.58
CA ASN A 96 -5.14 -6.67 -15.71
C ASN A 96 -6.39 -6.98 -14.89
N ILE A 97 -7.42 -7.53 -15.53
CA ILE A 97 -8.65 -7.92 -14.84
C ILE A 97 -8.34 -9.21 -14.08
N LEU A 98 -8.44 -9.16 -12.75
CA LEU A 98 -8.33 -10.36 -11.95
C LEU A 98 -9.69 -11.06 -12.05
N ALA A 99 -9.71 -12.27 -12.60
CA ALA A 99 -10.92 -13.09 -12.69
C ALA A 99 -11.28 -13.67 -11.30
N ILE A 100 -11.50 -12.81 -10.33
CA ILE A 100 -11.94 -13.13 -8.98
C ILE A 100 -13.38 -12.64 -8.87
N GLU A 101 -14.34 -13.57 -8.86
CA GLU A 101 -15.74 -13.26 -8.59
C GLU A 101 -15.89 -12.80 -7.13
N ASP A 102 -16.49 -11.63 -6.93
CA ASP A 102 -16.86 -11.01 -5.65
C ASP A 102 -15.82 -11.06 -4.51
N ALA A 103 -14.96 -10.04 -4.50
CA ALA A 103 -13.98 -9.77 -3.43
C ALA A 103 -14.58 -9.17 -2.14
N ASP A 104 -15.75 -9.62 -1.69
CA ASP A 104 -16.31 -9.19 -0.40
C ASP A 104 -15.44 -9.62 0.80
N TRP A 105 -14.56 -10.62 0.60
CA TRP A 105 -13.58 -11.07 1.60
C TRP A 105 -12.37 -10.14 1.75
N MET A 106 -12.07 -9.27 0.78
CA MET A 106 -10.89 -8.39 0.83
C MET A 106 -11.04 -7.18 1.78
N GLY A 107 -12.23 -6.97 2.37
CA GLY A 107 -12.41 -6.04 3.49
C GLY A 107 -11.81 -6.53 4.82
N PHE A 108 -11.37 -7.79 4.89
CA PHE A 108 -10.80 -8.42 6.08
C PHE A 108 -9.36 -8.85 5.85
N THR A 109 -8.46 -7.92 5.56
CA THR A 109 -7.05 -8.13 5.93
C THR A 109 -6.93 -7.84 7.42
N ALA A 110 -7.29 -8.84 8.24
CA ALA A 110 -6.90 -8.81 9.63
C ALA A 110 -5.37 -8.74 9.63
N ASN A 111 -4.82 -7.62 10.14
CA ASN A 111 -3.40 -7.48 10.43
C ASN A 111 -3.01 -8.58 11.42
N SER A 112 -2.74 -9.79 10.94
CA SER A 112 -2.22 -10.88 11.76
C SER A 112 -0.75 -10.56 12.01
N MET A 113 -0.52 -9.65 12.96
CA MET A 113 0.80 -9.35 13.47
C MET A 113 1.19 -10.51 14.38
N GLU A 114 1.91 -11.48 13.81
CA GLU A 114 2.50 -12.55 14.60
C GLU A 114 3.49 -11.92 15.59
N SER A 115 3.15 -12.00 16.89
CA SER A 115 4.03 -11.51 17.95
C SER A 115 5.14 -12.55 18.17
N LEU A 116 6.35 -12.24 17.70
CA LEU A 116 7.55 -13.02 18.03
C LEU A 116 8.01 -12.70 19.46
N ILE A 117 7.27 -13.19 20.46
CA ILE A 117 7.78 -13.23 21.82
C ILE A 117 8.59 -14.52 21.95
N LEU A 118 9.92 -14.38 21.94
CA LEU A 118 10.82 -15.47 22.30
C LEU A 118 10.71 -15.67 23.82
N LEU A 119 10.03 -16.74 24.26
CA LEU A 119 10.08 -17.16 25.66
C LEU A 119 11.47 -17.71 25.94
N ASP A 120 12.33 -16.89 26.55
CA ASP A 120 13.60 -17.34 27.09
C ASP A 120 13.34 -18.27 28.28
N GLY A 121 13.28 -19.57 27.98
CA GLY A 121 13.19 -20.65 28.96
C GLY A 121 14.55 -20.91 29.62
N GLY A 122 15.05 -19.94 30.37
CA GLY A 122 16.38 -19.96 30.97
C GLY A 122 16.38 -19.73 32.48
N SER A 123 15.95 -20.70 33.29
CA SER A 123 16.45 -20.82 34.68
C SER A 123 16.33 -22.26 35.18
N LYS A 124 17.45 -23.00 35.14
CA LYS A 124 17.62 -24.21 35.96
C LYS A 124 17.82 -23.76 37.41
N CYS A 125 16.84 -23.98 38.28
CA CYS A 125 17.09 -24.00 39.72
C CYS A 125 17.59 -25.39 40.13
N LYS A 126 18.89 -25.49 40.41
CA LYS A 126 19.44 -26.47 41.35
C LYS A 126 19.73 -25.71 42.64
N THR A 127 19.11 -26.09 43.75
CA THR A 127 19.79 -26.41 45.02
C THR A 127 18.83 -27.27 45.84
#